data_AF-A0A8C1J2W0-F1
#
_entry.id   AF-A0A8C1J2W0-F1
#
_cell.length_a   1.000
_cell.length_b   1.000
_cell.length_c   1.000
_cell.angle_alpha   90.00
_cell.angle_beta   90.00
_cell.angle_gamma   90.00
#
_symmetry.space_group_name_H-M   'P 1'
#
loop_
_entity.id
_entity.type
_entity.pdbx_description
1 polymer ?
#
loop_
_entity_poly.entity_id
_entity_poly.type
_entity_poly.pdbx_seq_one_letter_code
_entity_poly.pdbx_strand_id
1 'polypeptide(L)'
;MLILAGILWSSSALSRPYHYINVRMSWPEAQSYCRERFTDLATVDSMDEVNRLVNIVDAGYSGSVWIGLKRGTQKRWGWSNGENTTSQYYNWASGQPNGDGDCVVIYYGVWHDMSCSYKQYFVCYENSGYILIQSTKNWTDAQSYCRQNYTDLPTIHNSEQNNQINQILLSENYIWIGLFLDSWEWSDKWSLFFRHWAAGQPSQSSGSGDCVGMSTADSGKWAQYSCDLQQPFICHGDKLNRKQIVRLKLSCNECTLNDPSLQTSILHEISEKLKSMGLESESKLSWRKREDEKVFDQESNYMANSNNECKKQ
;
A
#
# COMPACT_ATOMS: atom_id res chain seq x y z
N MET A 1 -24.02 -1.61 41.42
CA MET A 1 -23.92 -2.55 40.29
C MET A 1 -23.61 -1.72 39.05
N LEU A 2 -22.31 -1.49 38.81
CA LEU A 2 -21.80 -0.67 37.70
C LEU A 2 -21.64 -1.58 36.49
N ILE A 3 -22.45 -1.36 35.45
CA ILE A 3 -22.29 -2.05 34.17
C ILE A 3 -21.30 -1.23 33.36
N LEU A 4 -20.02 -1.59 33.43
CA LEU A 4 -19.04 -1.16 32.43
C LEU A 4 -19.36 -1.92 31.14
N ALA A 5 -20.13 -1.30 30.27
CA ALA A 5 -20.26 -1.72 28.89
C ALA A 5 -18.88 -1.53 28.23
N GLY A 6 -18.10 -2.61 28.20
CA GLY A 6 -16.88 -2.69 27.41
C GLY A 6 -17.27 -2.44 25.96
N ILE A 7 -16.85 -1.30 25.41
CA ILE A 7 -16.87 -1.05 23.98
C ILE A 7 -15.89 -2.07 23.41
N LEU A 8 -16.43 -3.18 22.90
CA LEU A 8 -15.71 -4.05 21.98
C LEU A 8 -15.34 -3.16 20.80
N TRP A 9 -14.09 -2.71 20.74
CA TRP A 9 -13.50 -2.25 19.50
C TRP A 9 -13.44 -3.47 18.60
N SER A 10 -14.53 -3.73 17.86
CA SER A 10 -14.40 -4.45 16.62
C SER A 10 -13.51 -3.56 15.76
N SER A 11 -12.22 -3.89 15.72
CA SER A 11 -11.29 -3.44 14.69
C SER A 11 -11.86 -3.91 13.37
N SER A 12 -12.84 -3.16 12.87
CA SER A 12 -13.23 -3.15 11.48
C SER A 12 -11.94 -2.74 10.80
N ALA A 13 -11.17 -3.71 10.32
CA ALA A 13 -10.02 -3.45 9.46
C ALA A 13 -10.54 -2.47 8.42
N LEU A 14 -10.08 -1.22 8.49
CA LEU A 14 -10.51 -0.16 7.58
C LEU A 14 -10.11 -0.64 6.19
N SER A 15 -11.06 -1.23 5.49
CA SER A 15 -10.86 -1.78 4.17
C SER A 15 -10.44 -0.65 3.27
N ARG A 16 -9.14 -0.57 2.94
CA ARG A 16 -8.63 0.44 2.02
C ARG A 16 -9.26 0.19 0.65
N PRO A 17 -9.92 1.18 0.03
CA PRO A 17 -10.40 1.00 -1.34
C PRO A 17 -9.20 0.92 -2.28
N TYR A 18 -9.28 0.03 -3.27
CA TYR A 18 -8.28 -0.12 -4.32
C TYR A 18 -8.88 0.20 -5.69
N HIS A 19 -8.04 0.75 -6.58
CA HIS A 19 -8.44 1.24 -7.88
C HIS A 19 -7.46 0.76 -8.94
N TYR A 20 -7.94 -0.10 -9.86
CA TYR A 20 -7.17 -0.52 -11.02
C TYR A 20 -7.14 0.59 -12.07
N ILE A 21 -5.94 0.96 -12.51
CA ILE A 21 -5.70 1.97 -13.54
C ILE A 21 -5.12 1.27 -14.77
N ASN A 22 -5.95 1.14 -15.81
CA ASN A 22 -5.58 0.53 -17.08
C ASN A 22 -4.85 1.54 -17.99
N VAL A 23 -3.78 2.15 -17.47
CA VAL A 23 -2.86 3.00 -18.21
C VAL A 23 -1.45 2.53 -17.90
N ARG A 24 -0.63 2.37 -18.94
CA ARG A 24 0.76 1.92 -18.75
C ARG A 24 1.62 3.11 -18.37
N MET A 25 2.29 3.00 -17.22
CA MET A 25 3.21 3.98 -16.67
C MET A 25 4.43 3.26 -16.09
N SER A 26 5.57 3.94 -16.04
CA SER A 26 6.68 3.50 -15.19
C SER A 26 6.25 3.53 -13.72
N TRP A 27 6.93 2.79 -12.85
CA TRP A 27 6.60 2.78 -11.42
C TRP A 27 6.57 4.19 -10.79
N PRO A 28 7.56 5.09 -11.01
CA PRO A 28 7.53 6.43 -10.44
C PRO A 28 6.42 7.33 -11.02
N GLU A 29 6.08 7.16 -12.30
CA GLU A 29 4.94 7.86 -12.93
C GLU A 29 3.61 7.38 -12.34
N ALA A 30 3.45 6.07 -12.16
CA ALA A 30 2.28 5.46 -11.55
C ALA A 30 2.10 5.92 -10.09
N GLN A 31 3.20 6.01 -9.32
CA GLN A 31 3.19 6.56 -7.97
C GLN A 31 2.72 8.02 -7.96
N SER A 32 3.27 8.85 -8.84
CA SER A 32 2.87 10.25 -8.98
C SER A 32 1.39 10.37 -9.33
N TYR A 33 0.90 9.53 -10.25
CA TYR A 33 -0.51 9.47 -10.62
C TYR A 33 -1.39 9.14 -9.41
N CYS A 34 -1.03 8.11 -8.64
CA CYS A 34 -1.81 7.70 -7.47
C CYS A 34 -1.80 8.78 -6.40
N ARG A 35 -0.69 9.46 -6.13
CA ARG A 35 -0.63 10.56 -5.14
C ARG A 35 -1.39 11.80 -5.56
N GLU A 36 -1.58 12.01 -6.85
CA GLU A 36 -2.36 13.14 -7.35
C GLU A 36 -3.88 12.90 -7.22
N ARG A 37 -4.33 11.63 -7.35
CA ARG A 37 -5.75 11.27 -7.50
C ARG A 37 -6.31 10.40 -6.38
N PHE A 38 -5.46 9.78 -5.59
CA PHE A 38 -5.74 8.81 -4.52
C PHE A 38 -4.73 9.02 -3.38
N THR A 39 -4.47 8.01 -2.55
CA THR A 39 -3.43 8.10 -1.51
C THR A 39 -2.04 7.77 -2.06
N ASP A 40 -1.82 6.55 -2.54
CA ASP A 40 -0.54 6.09 -3.12
C ASP A 40 -0.78 4.82 -3.97
N LEU A 41 0.28 4.24 -4.54
CA LEU A 41 0.27 2.88 -5.09
C LEU A 41 -0.08 1.85 -4.02
N ALA A 42 -0.78 0.79 -4.40
CA ALA A 42 -1.34 -0.18 -3.48
C ALA A 42 -0.31 -0.77 -2.50
N THR A 43 -0.62 -0.64 -1.21
CA THR A 43 0.03 -1.36 -0.10
C THR A 43 -0.76 -2.62 0.23
N VAL A 44 -0.05 -3.70 0.56
CA VAL A 44 -0.65 -5.01 0.86
C VAL A 44 -0.09 -5.55 2.18
N ASP A 45 -0.97 -5.85 3.14
CA ASP A 45 -0.59 -6.36 4.46
C ASP A 45 -1.07 -7.77 4.79
N SER A 46 -1.87 -8.37 3.92
CA SER A 46 -2.50 -9.66 4.17
C SER A 46 -2.88 -10.38 2.87
N MET A 47 -3.14 -11.69 2.97
CA MET A 47 -3.67 -12.46 1.84
C MET A 47 -5.06 -12.00 1.40
N ASP A 48 -5.88 -11.47 2.30
CA ASP A 48 -7.18 -10.89 1.96
C ASP A 48 -7.04 -9.68 1.05
N GLU A 49 -6.04 -8.83 1.29
CA GLU A 49 -5.72 -7.70 0.41
C GLU A 49 -5.17 -8.19 -0.95
N VAL A 50 -4.29 -9.21 -0.97
CA VAL A 50 -3.84 -9.83 -2.24
C VAL A 50 -5.03 -10.28 -3.07
N ASN A 51 -5.98 -11.00 -2.46
CA ASN A 51 -7.18 -11.50 -3.15
C ASN A 51 -8.05 -10.35 -3.68
N ARG A 52 -8.19 -9.26 -2.93
CA ARG A 52 -8.90 -8.06 -3.40
C ARG A 52 -8.21 -7.43 -4.60
N LEU A 53 -6.89 -7.27 -4.56
CA LEU A 53 -6.12 -6.72 -5.67
C LEU A 53 -6.26 -7.55 -6.94
N VAL A 54 -6.20 -8.88 -6.84
CA VAL A 54 -6.40 -9.77 -8.00
C VAL A 54 -7.79 -9.58 -8.60
N ASN A 55 -8.82 -9.45 -7.77
CA ASN A 55 -10.22 -9.36 -8.21
C ASN A 55 -10.62 -8.01 -8.81
N ILE A 56 -9.89 -6.93 -8.56
CA ILE A 56 -10.20 -5.61 -9.14
C ILE A 56 -9.58 -5.38 -10.51
N VAL A 57 -8.59 -6.18 -10.91
CA VAL A 57 -7.98 -6.06 -12.24
C VAL A 57 -8.92 -6.64 -13.28
N ASP A 58 -8.98 -5.99 -14.45
CA ASP A 58 -9.83 -6.45 -15.56
C ASP A 58 -9.60 -7.94 -15.86
N ALA A 59 -10.68 -8.72 -15.92
CA ALA A 59 -10.62 -10.18 -16.13
C ALA A 59 -9.91 -10.60 -17.44
N GLY A 60 -9.82 -9.69 -18.42
CA GLY A 60 -9.10 -9.90 -19.68
C GLY A 60 -7.60 -9.58 -19.62
N TYR A 61 -7.09 -9.01 -18.53
CA TYR A 61 -5.68 -8.65 -18.40
C TYR A 61 -4.86 -9.77 -17.78
N SER A 62 -3.99 -10.36 -18.58
CA SER A 62 -2.96 -11.32 -18.15
C SER A 62 -1.60 -10.64 -18.14
N GLY A 63 -1.08 -10.28 -16.97
CA GLY A 63 0.22 -9.63 -16.83
C GLY A 63 0.50 -9.20 -15.40
N SER A 64 1.55 -8.39 -15.23
CA SER A 64 1.82 -7.74 -13.96
C SER A 64 1.24 -6.33 -13.90
N VAL A 65 0.88 -5.91 -12.70
CA VAL A 65 0.44 -4.54 -12.41
C VAL A 65 1.29 -3.97 -11.28
N TRP A 66 1.64 -2.68 -11.35
CA TRP A 66 2.44 -2.07 -10.28
C TRP A 66 1.66 -2.00 -8.97
N ILE A 67 2.37 -2.34 -7.90
CA ILE A 67 1.99 -2.11 -6.50
C ILE A 67 3.05 -1.22 -5.84
N GLY A 68 2.79 -0.73 -4.63
CA GLY A 68 3.61 0.27 -3.95
C GLY A 68 4.94 -0.24 -3.39
N LEU A 69 5.30 -1.51 -3.57
CA LEU A 69 6.52 -2.07 -3.01
C LEU A 69 7.74 -1.71 -3.89
N LYS A 70 8.80 -1.22 -3.27
CA LYS A 70 10.07 -0.89 -3.92
C LYS A 70 11.27 -1.18 -3.02
N ARG A 71 12.46 -1.31 -3.60
CA ARG A 71 13.69 -1.48 -2.81
C ARG A 71 13.98 -0.19 -2.04
N GLY A 72 14.18 -0.34 -0.73
CA GLY A 72 14.59 0.71 0.18
C GLY A 72 16.10 0.75 0.36
N THR A 73 16.57 1.72 1.14
CA THR A 73 18.00 1.90 1.48
C THR A 73 18.39 1.26 2.81
N GLN A 74 17.41 0.85 3.61
CA GLN A 74 17.61 0.28 4.93
C GLN A 74 17.04 -1.13 5.00
N LYS A 75 17.71 -1.98 5.79
CA LYS A 75 17.28 -3.33 6.11
C LYS A 75 16.70 -3.38 7.53
N ARG A 76 15.57 -4.07 7.72
CA ARG A 76 14.91 -4.22 9.03
C ARG A 76 14.39 -5.63 9.23
N TRP A 77 14.59 -6.19 10.42
CA TRP A 77 14.03 -7.48 10.79
C TRP A 77 12.51 -7.41 10.90
N GLY A 78 11.82 -8.37 10.30
CA GLY A 78 10.38 -8.48 10.28
C GLY A 78 9.90 -9.92 10.24
N TRP A 79 8.64 -10.12 10.63
CA TRP A 79 7.97 -11.41 10.53
C TRP A 79 7.22 -11.52 9.21
N SER A 80 7.29 -12.70 8.58
CA SER A 80 6.73 -12.98 7.26
C SER A 80 5.23 -12.72 7.18
N ASN A 81 4.50 -12.98 8.26
CA ASN A 81 3.06 -12.75 8.38
C ASN A 81 2.68 -11.25 8.43
N GLY A 82 3.67 -10.35 8.51
CA GLY A 82 3.48 -8.91 8.54
C GLY A 82 3.54 -8.29 9.92
N GLU A 83 3.56 -9.08 11.00
CA GLU A 83 3.60 -8.57 12.36
C GLU A 83 4.90 -7.82 12.68
N ASN A 84 4.75 -6.71 13.40
CA ASN A 84 5.86 -5.86 13.83
C ASN A 84 6.17 -6.05 15.32
N THR A 85 6.37 -7.30 15.74
CA THR A 85 6.61 -7.72 17.13
C THR A 85 8.06 -8.13 17.39
N THR A 86 8.98 -7.85 16.46
CA THR A 86 10.40 -8.24 16.54
C THR A 86 11.15 -7.66 17.73
N SER A 87 10.66 -6.57 18.33
CA SER A 87 11.24 -5.98 19.55
C SER A 87 10.82 -6.69 20.84
N GLN A 88 9.82 -7.59 20.79
CA GLN A 88 9.22 -8.18 21.99
C GLN A 88 9.97 -9.41 22.48
N TYR A 89 10.53 -10.21 21.58
CA TYR A 89 11.24 -11.44 21.90
C TYR A 89 12.29 -11.77 20.85
N TYR A 90 13.44 -12.26 21.32
CA TYR A 90 14.50 -12.79 20.48
C TYR A 90 15.20 -13.96 21.15
N ASN A 91 15.71 -14.88 20.35
CA ASN A 91 16.43 -16.05 20.84
C ASN A 91 17.67 -16.37 19.98
N TRP A 92 18.38 -15.32 19.56
CA TRP A 92 19.64 -15.41 18.83
C TRP A 92 20.68 -16.23 19.59
N ALA A 93 21.41 -17.07 18.87
CA ALA A 93 22.57 -17.75 19.43
C ALA A 93 23.66 -16.72 19.80
N SER A 94 24.63 -17.15 20.62
CA SER A 94 25.77 -16.29 20.94
C SER A 94 26.52 -15.88 19.66
N GLY A 95 26.71 -14.57 19.47
CA GLY A 95 27.37 -14.00 18.29
C GLY A 95 26.46 -13.84 17.06
N GLN A 96 25.15 -14.06 17.18
CA GLN A 96 24.17 -13.86 16.12
C GLN A 96 23.33 -12.58 16.34
N PRO A 97 22.78 -11.98 15.28
CA PRO A 97 23.08 -12.26 13.87
C PRO A 97 24.52 -11.84 13.51
N ASN A 98 25.20 -12.61 12.65
CA ASN A 98 26.58 -12.38 12.21
C ASN A 98 26.71 -11.87 10.76
N GLY A 99 25.62 -11.80 10.00
CA GLY A 99 25.60 -11.29 8.63
C GLY A 99 25.80 -12.36 7.55
N ASP A 100 25.65 -13.64 7.88
CA ASP A 100 25.69 -14.78 6.95
C ASP A 100 24.43 -14.87 6.07
N GLY A 101 23.37 -14.12 6.40
CA GLY A 101 22.29 -13.86 5.45
C GLY A 101 21.11 -13.07 6.00
N ASP A 102 20.04 -13.04 5.21
CA ASP A 102 18.85 -12.23 5.47
C ASP A 102 17.66 -13.07 5.98
N CYS A 103 17.82 -14.37 6.24
CA CYS A 103 16.74 -15.26 6.66
C CYS A 103 17.12 -16.05 7.91
N VAL A 104 16.16 -16.44 8.73
CA VAL A 104 16.45 -17.02 10.05
C VAL A 104 16.05 -18.48 10.13
N VAL A 105 16.99 -19.29 10.62
CA VAL A 105 16.77 -20.68 11.01
C VAL A 105 16.82 -20.84 12.51
N ILE A 106 16.09 -21.83 13.02
CA ILE A 106 16.36 -22.42 14.33
C ILE A 106 17.32 -23.59 14.16
N TYR A 107 18.35 -23.61 14.99
CA TYR A 107 19.31 -24.71 15.12
C TYR A 107 19.64 -24.91 16.60
N TYR A 108 19.50 -26.14 17.10
CA TYR A 108 19.58 -26.44 18.55
C TYR A 108 18.77 -25.49 19.43
N GLY A 109 17.63 -25.04 18.91
CA GLY A 109 16.69 -24.22 19.63
C GLY A 109 17.00 -22.74 19.75
N VAL A 110 18.07 -22.27 19.11
CA VAL A 110 18.47 -20.85 19.02
C VAL A 110 18.50 -20.37 17.57
N TRP A 111 18.41 -19.06 17.38
CA TRP A 111 18.26 -18.44 16.06
C TRP A 111 19.62 -18.12 15.44
N HIS A 112 19.72 -18.37 14.14
CA HIS A 112 20.87 -18.00 13.31
C HIS A 112 20.40 -17.32 12.02
N ASP A 113 21.08 -16.26 11.59
CA ASP A 113 20.89 -15.73 10.25
C ASP A 113 21.64 -16.58 9.23
N MET A 114 21.04 -16.72 8.06
CA MET A 114 21.46 -17.64 7.02
C MET A 114 20.99 -17.13 5.66
N SER A 115 21.78 -17.42 4.62
CA SER A 115 21.40 -17.10 3.24
C SER A 115 20.03 -17.68 2.89
N CYS A 116 19.09 -16.82 2.51
CA CYS A 116 17.73 -17.20 2.12
C CYS A 116 17.67 -18.21 0.97
N SER A 117 18.76 -18.33 0.19
CA SER A 117 18.87 -19.23 -0.96
C SER A 117 19.09 -20.71 -0.58
N TYR A 118 19.54 -20.99 0.64
CA TYR A 118 19.78 -22.36 1.09
C TYR A 118 18.48 -23.13 1.24
N LYS A 119 18.51 -24.42 0.87
CA LYS A 119 17.36 -25.29 1.00
C LYS A 119 17.37 -25.96 2.37
N GLN A 120 16.40 -25.63 3.20
CA GLN A 120 16.25 -26.19 4.54
C GLN A 120 14.84 -26.74 4.73
N TYR A 121 14.68 -27.64 5.71
CA TYR A 121 13.35 -27.92 6.23
C TYR A 121 12.76 -26.66 6.87
N PHE A 122 11.45 -26.65 7.07
CA PHE A 122 10.76 -25.46 7.54
C PHE A 122 9.53 -25.85 8.34
N VAL A 123 9.10 -24.92 9.19
CA VAL A 123 7.90 -25.07 9.99
C VAL A 123 6.84 -24.15 9.42
N CYS A 124 5.62 -24.66 9.26
CA CYS A 124 4.44 -23.83 9.07
C CYS A 124 3.66 -23.74 10.37
N TYR A 125 2.87 -22.68 10.54
CA TYR A 125 1.87 -22.63 11.60
C TYR A 125 0.45 -22.58 11.02
N GLU A 126 -0.49 -23.08 11.81
CA GLU A 126 -1.93 -22.95 11.58
C GLU A 126 -2.62 -23.07 12.94
N ASN A 127 -3.69 -22.28 13.19
CA ASN A 127 -4.65 -22.27 14.31
C ASN A 127 -4.25 -22.91 15.67
N SER A 128 -3.83 -24.17 15.67
CA SER A 128 -3.58 -25.03 16.83
C SER A 128 -2.11 -25.47 17.03
N GLY A 129 -1.16 -25.06 16.18
CA GLY A 129 0.24 -25.40 16.43
C GLY A 129 1.20 -25.22 15.25
N TYR A 130 2.35 -25.88 15.38
CA TYR A 130 3.45 -25.86 14.43
C TYR A 130 3.57 -27.21 13.73
N ILE A 131 3.85 -27.19 12.44
CA ILE A 131 3.93 -28.38 11.58
C ILE A 131 5.28 -28.37 10.88
N LEU A 132 6.12 -29.38 11.16
CA LEU A 132 7.40 -29.55 10.48
C LEU A 132 7.17 -30.15 9.09
N ILE A 133 7.70 -29.47 8.08
CA ILE A 133 7.69 -29.94 6.69
C ILE A 133 9.06 -30.52 6.35
N GLN A 134 9.13 -31.85 6.21
CA GLN A 134 10.34 -32.61 5.90
C GLN A 134 10.70 -32.61 4.40
N SER A 135 10.53 -31.45 3.74
CA SER A 135 11.00 -31.19 2.38
C SER A 135 11.85 -29.93 2.41
N THR A 136 13.04 -29.95 1.81
CA THR A 136 13.91 -28.78 1.83
C THR A 136 13.49 -27.74 0.79
N LYS A 137 13.36 -26.48 1.18
CA LYS A 137 13.06 -25.32 0.30
C LYS A 137 13.91 -24.12 0.70
N ASN A 138 14.12 -23.19 -0.24
CA ASN A 138 14.63 -21.87 0.12
C ASN A 138 13.57 -21.11 0.93
N TRP A 139 13.95 -20.02 1.59
CA TRP A 139 13.05 -19.34 2.53
C TRP A 139 11.76 -18.83 1.86
N THR A 140 11.86 -18.20 0.68
CA THR A 140 10.66 -17.70 -0.04
C THR A 140 9.73 -18.83 -0.46
N ASP A 141 10.28 -19.94 -0.98
CA ASP A 141 9.50 -21.09 -1.43
C ASP A 141 8.86 -21.82 -0.23
N ALA A 142 9.53 -21.84 0.93
CA ALA A 142 8.99 -22.35 2.19
C ALA A 142 7.80 -21.50 2.66
N GLN A 143 7.95 -20.17 2.68
CA GLN A 143 6.88 -19.22 3.00
C GLN A 143 5.68 -19.40 2.05
N SER A 144 5.95 -19.46 0.75
CA SER A 144 4.92 -19.67 -0.28
C SER A 144 4.17 -20.97 -0.06
N TYR A 145 4.89 -22.05 0.28
CA TYR A 145 4.27 -23.33 0.61
C TYR A 145 3.38 -23.22 1.85
N CYS A 146 3.86 -22.59 2.93
CA CYS A 146 3.06 -22.44 4.15
C CYS A 146 1.79 -21.64 3.89
N ARG A 147 1.83 -20.57 3.10
CA ARG A 147 0.62 -19.78 2.77
C ARG A 147 -0.36 -20.49 1.85
N GLN A 148 0.12 -21.44 1.05
CA GLN A 148 -0.73 -22.23 0.16
C GLN A 148 -1.43 -23.39 0.88
N ASN A 149 -0.80 -23.94 1.93
CA ASN A 149 -1.25 -25.17 2.57
C ASN A 149 -1.65 -25.00 4.05
N TYR A 150 -1.25 -23.89 4.68
CA TYR A 150 -1.40 -23.55 6.10
C TYR A 150 -1.58 -22.02 6.24
N THR A 151 -1.10 -21.40 7.32
CA THR A 151 -1.12 -19.94 7.49
C THR A 151 0.15 -19.24 6.96
N ASP A 152 1.30 -19.44 7.59
CA ASP A 152 2.60 -18.86 7.17
C ASP A 152 3.75 -19.61 7.87
N LEU A 153 5.00 -19.20 7.65
CA LEU A 153 6.12 -19.50 8.54
C LEU A 153 5.88 -18.87 9.92
N PRO A 154 6.34 -19.49 11.02
CA PRO A 154 5.99 -19.08 12.37
C PRO A 154 6.60 -17.74 12.78
N THR A 155 5.76 -16.94 13.42
CA THR A 155 6.14 -15.82 14.28
C THR A 155 6.35 -16.33 15.71
N ILE A 156 7.38 -15.86 16.40
CA ILE A 156 7.73 -16.32 17.75
C ILE A 156 7.72 -15.13 18.71
N HIS A 157 6.77 -15.13 19.64
CA HIS A 157 6.53 -14.05 20.58
C HIS A 157 7.13 -14.28 21.97
N ASN A 158 7.50 -15.52 22.29
CA ASN A 158 8.01 -15.88 23.60
C ASN A 158 8.78 -17.22 23.58
N SER A 159 9.39 -17.54 24.72
CA SER A 159 10.16 -18.77 24.92
C SER A 159 9.31 -20.04 24.85
N GLU A 160 8.03 -19.99 25.25
CA GLU A 160 7.14 -21.15 25.17
C GLU A 160 6.90 -21.57 23.71
N GLN A 161 6.60 -20.61 22.85
CA GLN A 161 6.45 -20.85 21.42
C GLN A 161 7.76 -21.35 20.78
N ASN A 162 8.90 -20.77 21.16
CA ASN A 162 10.20 -21.25 20.70
C ASN A 162 10.45 -22.71 21.12
N ASN A 163 10.11 -23.05 22.37
CA ASN A 163 10.26 -24.41 22.90
C ASN A 163 9.32 -25.41 22.21
N GLN A 164 8.09 -25.01 21.89
CA GLN A 164 7.16 -25.85 21.12
C GLN A 164 7.73 -26.20 19.74
N ILE A 165 8.31 -25.22 19.03
CA ILE A 165 8.99 -25.49 17.76
C ILE A 165 10.15 -26.46 17.99
N ASN A 166 10.99 -26.22 19.00
CA ASN A 166 12.15 -27.05 19.33
C ASN A 166 11.80 -28.52 19.60
N GLN A 167 10.66 -28.79 20.22
CA GLN A 167 10.20 -30.16 20.50
C GLN A 167 9.81 -30.94 19.23
N ILE A 168 9.43 -30.24 18.16
CA ILE A 168 9.03 -30.85 16.88
C ILE A 168 10.26 -31.07 15.98
N LEU A 169 11.36 -30.37 16.24
CA LEU A 169 12.58 -30.49 15.45
C LEU A 169 13.21 -31.87 15.66
N LEU A 170 13.50 -32.56 14.56
CA LEU A 170 14.49 -33.64 14.58
C LEU A 170 15.84 -33.00 14.88
N SER A 171 16.42 -33.31 16.04
CA SER A 171 17.75 -32.82 16.46
C SER A 171 18.75 -32.88 15.29
N GLU A 172 19.61 -31.86 15.17
CA GLU A 172 20.66 -31.67 14.14
C GLU A 172 20.27 -30.95 12.83
N ASN A 173 19.00 -30.55 12.62
CA ASN A 173 18.61 -29.83 11.39
C ASN A 173 18.48 -28.32 11.57
N TYR A 174 18.80 -27.57 10.51
CA TYR A 174 18.47 -26.16 10.36
C TYR A 174 17.05 -26.01 9.82
N ILE A 175 16.23 -25.19 10.46
CA ILE A 175 14.79 -25.11 10.19
C ILE A 175 14.36 -23.67 9.98
N TRP A 176 13.80 -23.33 8.82
CA TRP A 176 13.31 -21.97 8.56
C TRP A 176 12.14 -21.58 9.48
N ILE A 177 12.18 -20.33 9.95
CA ILE A 177 11.08 -19.64 10.63
C ILE A 177 10.73 -18.34 9.90
N GLY A 178 9.68 -17.64 10.33
CA GLY A 178 9.16 -16.46 9.62
C GLY A 178 9.99 -15.19 9.75
N LEU A 179 11.08 -15.19 10.53
CA LEU A 179 11.92 -14.01 10.72
C LEU A 179 12.87 -13.84 9.52
N PHE A 180 12.91 -12.63 8.98
CA PHE A 180 13.79 -12.26 7.86
C PHE A 180 14.16 -10.78 7.91
N LEU A 181 15.28 -10.44 7.29
CA LEU A 181 15.85 -9.10 7.18
C LEU A 181 15.41 -8.50 5.85
N ASP A 182 14.51 -7.53 5.93
CA ASP A 182 13.81 -7.01 4.76
C ASP A 182 14.38 -5.66 4.31
N SER A 183 14.64 -5.55 3.00
CA SER A 183 15.07 -4.30 2.35
C SER A 183 13.98 -3.63 1.53
N TRP A 184 12.75 -4.14 1.52
CA TRP A 184 11.65 -3.61 0.71
C TRP A 184 10.76 -2.68 1.53
N GLU A 185 10.43 -1.52 0.97
CA GLU A 185 9.55 -0.52 1.60
C GLU A 185 8.31 -0.25 0.75
N TRP A 186 7.19 -0.01 1.43
CA TRP A 186 5.98 0.49 0.79
C TRP A 186 6.10 1.99 0.49
N SER A 187 5.54 2.40 -0.64
CA SER A 187 5.58 3.77 -1.15
C SER A 187 4.91 4.78 -0.21
N ASP A 188 3.83 4.37 0.45
CA ASP A 188 3.08 5.14 1.45
C ASP A 188 3.77 5.19 2.83
N LYS A 189 4.94 4.54 2.97
CA LYS A 189 5.71 4.39 4.22
C LYS A 189 5.01 3.56 5.30
N TRP A 190 3.95 2.83 4.96
CA TRP A 190 3.36 1.84 5.84
C TRP A 190 4.36 0.72 6.14
N SER A 191 4.51 0.38 7.43
CA SER A 191 5.61 -0.45 7.92
C SER A 191 5.15 -1.83 8.35
N LEU A 192 4.59 -2.63 7.43
CA LEU A 192 4.36 -4.07 7.63
C LEU A 192 5.20 -4.90 6.66
N PHE A 193 5.70 -6.04 7.17
CA PHE A 193 6.68 -6.90 6.50
C PHE A 193 6.03 -8.00 5.65
N PHE A 194 4.73 -7.93 5.39
CA PHE A 194 4.04 -8.95 4.61
C PHE A 194 4.61 -8.99 3.17
N ARG A 195 5.08 -10.16 2.73
CA ARG A 195 5.64 -10.34 1.39
C ARG A 195 5.03 -11.54 0.66
N HIS A 196 4.49 -11.34 -0.53
CA HIS A 196 3.88 -12.41 -1.34
C HIS A 196 4.66 -12.66 -2.64
N TRP A 197 5.97 -12.93 -2.51
CA TRP A 197 6.87 -13.15 -3.63
C TRP A 197 6.52 -14.41 -4.44
N ALA A 198 6.76 -14.35 -5.74
CA ALA A 198 6.79 -15.52 -6.61
C ALA A 198 7.97 -16.44 -6.26
N ALA A 199 7.88 -17.70 -6.68
CA ALA A 199 8.96 -18.66 -6.47
C ALA A 199 10.27 -18.13 -7.08
N GLY A 200 11.36 -18.24 -6.32
CA GLY A 200 12.67 -17.70 -6.72
C GLY A 200 12.80 -16.16 -6.72
N GLN A 201 11.79 -15.42 -6.26
CA GLN A 201 11.87 -13.98 -6.00
C GLN A 201 12.10 -13.71 -4.50
N PRO A 202 12.56 -12.52 -4.10
CA PRO A 202 13.25 -11.51 -4.91
C PRO A 202 14.51 -12.07 -5.59
N SER A 203 14.74 -11.76 -6.88
CA SER A 203 16.02 -12.10 -7.52
C SER A 203 17.19 -11.38 -6.84
N GLN A 204 18.30 -12.10 -6.66
CA GLN A 204 19.58 -11.56 -6.17
C GLN A 204 20.41 -10.91 -7.28
N SER A 205 19.99 -11.02 -8.55
CA SER A 205 20.69 -10.42 -9.68
C SER A 205 20.64 -8.90 -9.63
N SER A 206 21.76 -8.21 -9.86
CA SER A 206 21.84 -6.74 -9.90
C SER A 206 21.02 -6.08 -11.02
N GLY A 207 20.50 -6.86 -11.99
CA GLY A 207 19.75 -6.35 -13.15
C GLY A 207 18.22 -6.52 -13.11
N SER A 208 17.64 -7.08 -12.04
CA SER A 208 16.20 -7.40 -11.99
C SER A 208 15.30 -6.20 -11.67
N GLY A 209 15.88 -5.07 -11.27
CA GLY A 209 15.18 -3.84 -10.93
C GLY A 209 14.73 -3.75 -9.47
N ASP A 210 14.25 -2.57 -9.10
CA ASP A 210 13.96 -2.18 -7.71
C ASP A 210 12.47 -1.93 -7.46
N CYS A 211 11.62 -2.25 -8.43
CA CYS A 211 10.18 -2.02 -8.38
C CYS A 211 9.42 -3.34 -8.51
N VAL A 212 8.24 -3.40 -7.91
CA VAL A 212 7.52 -4.67 -7.74
C VAL A 212 6.17 -4.63 -8.44
N GLY A 213 5.95 -5.64 -9.27
CA GLY A 213 4.66 -5.88 -9.91
C GLY A 213 3.99 -7.12 -9.33
N MET A 214 2.67 -7.03 -9.17
CA MET A 214 1.81 -8.16 -8.82
C MET A 214 1.35 -8.86 -10.10
N SER A 215 1.61 -10.16 -10.24
CA SER A 215 1.13 -10.97 -11.37
C SER A 215 -0.32 -11.37 -11.19
N THR A 216 -1.19 -10.99 -12.13
CA THR A 216 -2.58 -11.48 -12.15
C THR A 216 -2.68 -12.94 -12.59
N ALA A 217 -1.69 -13.43 -13.34
CA ALA A 217 -1.65 -14.80 -13.85
C ALA A 217 -1.07 -15.81 -12.84
N ASP A 218 -0.40 -15.34 -11.78
CA ASP A 218 0.20 -16.19 -10.73
C ASP A 218 -0.42 -15.86 -9.36
N SER A 219 -1.75 -15.83 -9.30
CA SER A 219 -2.52 -15.67 -8.06
C SER A 219 -2.11 -14.48 -7.19
N GLY A 220 -1.69 -13.37 -7.82
CA GLY A 220 -1.26 -12.17 -7.10
C GLY A 220 0.18 -12.21 -6.58
N LYS A 221 1.01 -13.18 -6.97
CA LYS A 221 2.42 -13.23 -6.56
C LYS A 221 3.25 -12.11 -7.17
N TRP A 222 4.29 -11.73 -6.43
CA TRP A 222 5.09 -10.54 -6.72
C TRP A 222 6.41 -10.90 -7.39
N ALA A 223 6.85 -10.07 -8.32
CA ALA A 223 8.16 -10.18 -8.93
C ALA A 223 8.82 -8.80 -9.05
N GLN A 224 10.15 -8.81 -9.08
CA GLN A 224 10.93 -7.61 -9.37
C GLN A 224 10.91 -7.30 -10.85
N TYR A 225 10.87 -6.00 -11.15
CA TYR A 225 10.95 -5.46 -12.49
C TYR A 225 11.77 -4.17 -12.49
N SER A 226 12.34 -3.83 -13.65
CA SER A 226 12.87 -2.49 -13.89
C SER A 226 11.77 -1.46 -13.64
N CYS A 227 12.10 -0.40 -12.90
CA CYS A 227 11.17 0.67 -12.58
C CYS A 227 10.69 1.44 -13.81
N ASP A 228 11.43 1.38 -14.91
CA ASP A 228 11.10 2.05 -16.18
C ASP A 228 10.09 1.26 -17.03
N LEU A 229 9.81 0.00 -16.66
CA LEU A 229 8.86 -0.83 -17.38
C LEU A 229 7.46 -0.22 -17.30
N GLN A 230 6.81 -0.09 -18.46
CA GLN A 230 5.50 0.55 -18.56
C GLN A 230 4.40 -0.50 -18.32
N GLN A 231 3.71 -0.42 -17.17
CA GLN A 231 2.67 -1.37 -16.78
C GLN A 231 1.43 -0.66 -16.22
N PRO A 232 0.23 -1.28 -16.31
CA PRO A 232 -0.92 -0.86 -15.52
C PRO A 232 -0.61 -0.94 -14.02
N PHE A 233 -1.40 -0.30 -13.19
CA PHE A 233 -1.09 -0.17 -11.77
C PHE A 233 -2.34 -0.06 -10.89
N ILE A 234 -2.16 -0.29 -9.60
CA ILE A 234 -3.24 -0.20 -8.61
C ILE A 234 -2.94 0.92 -7.63
N CYS A 235 -3.87 1.85 -7.46
CA CYS A 235 -3.83 2.86 -6.39
C CYS A 235 -4.67 2.40 -5.19
N HIS A 236 -4.35 2.90 -3.99
CA HIS A 236 -5.21 2.74 -2.81
C HIS A 236 -5.66 4.08 -2.22
N GLY A 237 -6.72 3.99 -1.42
CA GLY A 237 -7.30 5.13 -0.70
C GLY A 237 -8.35 5.88 -1.53
N ASP A 238 -9.07 6.75 -0.84
CA ASP A 238 -10.19 7.47 -1.45
C ASP A 238 -9.72 8.35 -2.60
N LYS A 239 -10.58 8.49 -3.63
CA LYS A 239 -10.39 9.47 -4.69
C LYS A 239 -10.26 10.86 -4.07
N LEU A 240 -9.12 11.51 -4.30
CA LEU A 240 -8.87 12.86 -3.85
C LEU A 240 -9.66 13.84 -4.72
N ASN A 241 -10.76 14.35 -4.18
CA ASN A 241 -11.50 15.45 -4.77
C ASN A 241 -10.70 16.76 -4.59
N ARG A 242 -9.80 17.05 -5.54
CA ARG A 242 -8.99 18.27 -5.49
C ARG A 242 -9.88 19.48 -5.79
N LYS A 243 -10.29 20.19 -4.73
CA LYS A 243 -11.00 21.47 -4.86
C LYS A 243 -10.06 22.49 -5.48
N GLN A 244 -10.24 22.79 -6.76
CA GLN A 244 -9.59 23.92 -7.40
C GLN A 244 -10.42 25.17 -7.14
N ILE A 245 -9.78 26.22 -6.60
CA ILE A 245 -10.40 27.52 -6.40
C ILE A 245 -10.03 28.39 -7.60
N VAL A 246 -11.02 28.71 -8.43
CA VAL A 246 -10.87 29.64 -9.54
C VAL A 246 -11.36 31.02 -9.11
N ARG A 247 -10.52 32.03 -9.28
CA ARG A 247 -10.86 33.44 -9.05
C ARG A 247 -11.47 34.03 -10.31
N LEU A 248 -12.69 34.52 -10.23
CA LEU A 248 -13.38 35.16 -11.34
C LEU A 248 -13.41 36.67 -11.12
N LYS A 249 -13.13 37.42 -12.19
CA LYS A 249 -13.40 38.85 -12.29
C LYS A 249 -14.54 39.03 -13.28
N LEU A 250 -15.62 39.66 -12.85
CA LEU A 250 -16.81 39.90 -13.67
C LEU A 250 -17.11 41.40 -13.68
N SER A 251 -17.60 41.90 -14.81
CA SER A 251 -18.11 43.26 -14.96
C SER A 251 -19.49 43.20 -15.59
N CYS A 252 -20.43 43.99 -15.06
CA CYS A 252 -21.75 44.13 -15.63
C CYS A 252 -22.26 45.57 -15.41
N ASN A 253 -23.00 46.08 -16.38
CA ASN A 253 -23.44 47.48 -16.35
C ASN A 253 -24.69 47.69 -15.49
N GLU A 254 -25.60 46.69 -15.41
CA GLU A 254 -26.86 46.76 -14.65
C GLU A 254 -27.23 45.40 -14.03
N CYS A 255 -26.32 44.78 -13.27
CA CYS A 255 -26.62 43.51 -12.60
C CYS A 255 -26.18 43.49 -11.15
N THR A 256 -26.89 42.70 -10.33
CA THR A 256 -26.47 42.41 -8.96
C THR A 256 -25.81 41.03 -8.96
N LEU A 257 -24.47 40.97 -8.95
CA LEU A 257 -23.71 39.70 -9.04
C LEU A 257 -24.00 38.72 -7.90
N ASN A 258 -24.57 39.19 -6.78
CA ASN A 258 -25.02 38.34 -5.68
C ASN A 258 -26.46 37.82 -5.83
N ASP A 259 -27.12 38.05 -6.97
CA ASP A 259 -28.42 37.45 -7.29
C ASP A 259 -28.29 35.92 -7.52
N PRO A 260 -29.10 35.09 -6.84
CA PRO A 260 -29.01 33.63 -6.95
C PRO A 260 -29.24 33.07 -8.37
N SER A 261 -30.13 33.70 -9.16
CA SER A 261 -30.44 33.24 -10.51
C SER A 261 -29.28 33.51 -11.46
N LEU A 262 -28.65 34.68 -11.33
CA LEU A 262 -27.45 35.05 -12.07
C LEU A 262 -26.26 34.15 -11.69
N GLN A 263 -26.05 33.91 -10.38
CA GLN A 263 -25.03 32.99 -9.88
C GLN A 263 -25.17 31.57 -10.43
N THR A 264 -26.40 31.07 -10.51
CA THR A 264 -26.69 29.74 -11.06
C THR A 264 -26.39 29.70 -12.56
N SER A 265 -26.74 30.76 -13.29
CA SER A 265 -26.49 30.90 -14.73
C SER A 265 -24.99 30.94 -15.05
N ILE A 266 -24.20 31.66 -14.24
CA ILE A 266 -22.74 31.71 -14.36
C ILE A 266 -22.12 30.32 -14.11
N LEU A 267 -22.54 29.61 -13.05
CA LEU A 267 -22.03 28.25 -12.80
C LEU A 267 -22.39 27.29 -13.94
N HIS A 268 -23.58 27.41 -14.51
CA HIS A 268 -24.00 26.64 -15.67
C HIS A 268 -23.12 26.92 -16.89
N GLU A 269 -22.84 28.18 -17.20
CA GLU A 269 -21.98 28.55 -18.33
C GLU A 269 -20.54 28.05 -18.14
N ILE A 270 -19.99 28.16 -16.93
CA ILE A 270 -18.66 27.59 -16.59
C ILE A 270 -18.67 26.07 -16.77
N SER A 271 -19.73 25.40 -16.32
CA SER A 271 -19.90 23.96 -16.49
C SER A 271 -19.86 23.56 -17.96
N GLU A 272 -20.67 24.21 -18.81
CA GLU A 272 -20.70 23.92 -20.25
C GLU A 272 -19.36 24.21 -20.94
N LYS A 273 -18.64 25.26 -20.50
CA LYS A 273 -17.30 25.56 -21.00
C LYS A 273 -16.31 24.45 -20.65
N LEU A 274 -16.32 23.97 -19.40
CA LEU A 274 -15.45 22.88 -18.97
C LEU A 274 -15.75 21.57 -19.73
N LYS A 275 -17.03 21.29 -20.01
CA LYS A 275 -17.43 20.18 -20.88
C LYS A 275 -16.86 20.31 -22.29
N SER A 276 -16.98 21.49 -22.89
CA SER A 276 -16.44 21.75 -24.24
C SER A 276 -14.91 21.59 -24.33
N MET A 277 -14.21 21.70 -23.19
CA MET A 277 -12.76 21.52 -23.06
C MET A 277 -12.35 20.09 -22.68
N GLY A 278 -13.30 19.16 -22.57
CA GLY A 278 -13.04 17.75 -22.22
C GLY A 278 -12.68 17.51 -20.76
N LEU A 279 -12.98 18.45 -19.85
CA LEU A 279 -12.64 18.37 -18.42
C LEU A 279 -13.79 17.74 -17.58
N GLU A 280 -14.46 16.73 -18.14
CA GLU A 280 -15.82 16.35 -17.77
C GLU A 280 -16.00 15.46 -16.53
N SER A 281 -14.93 14.99 -15.88
CA SER A 281 -15.11 14.01 -14.79
C SER A 281 -15.42 14.67 -13.45
N GLU A 282 -16.70 14.63 -13.04
CA GLU A 282 -17.17 14.75 -11.64
C GLU A 282 -16.94 16.08 -10.90
N SER A 283 -16.70 17.18 -11.61
CA SER A 283 -16.44 18.49 -10.98
C SER A 283 -17.71 19.09 -10.36
N LYS A 284 -17.90 18.95 -9.04
CA LYS A 284 -18.94 19.68 -8.29
C LYS A 284 -18.57 21.17 -8.20
N LEU A 285 -19.08 21.97 -9.14
CA LEU A 285 -18.94 23.42 -9.12
C LEU A 285 -19.82 24.01 -8.01
N SER A 286 -19.24 24.89 -7.19
CA SER A 286 -19.98 25.60 -6.15
C SER A 286 -19.32 26.94 -5.84
N TRP A 287 -20.11 27.91 -5.43
CA TRP A 287 -19.60 29.18 -4.95
C TRP A 287 -18.98 29.03 -3.55
N ARG A 288 -17.77 29.54 -3.37
CA ARG A 288 -17.24 29.79 -2.03
C ARG A 288 -17.92 31.03 -1.47
N LYS A 289 -18.81 30.83 -0.50
CA LYS A 289 -19.43 31.92 0.27
C LYS A 289 -18.52 32.39 1.40
N ARG A 290 -18.65 33.64 1.80
CA ARG A 290 -18.04 34.19 3.02
C ARG A 290 -19.01 34.10 4.20
N GLU A 291 -18.55 34.54 5.36
CA GLU A 291 -19.34 34.67 6.59
C GLU A 291 -20.58 35.57 6.42
N ASP A 292 -20.55 36.52 5.49
CA ASP A 292 -21.68 37.40 5.14
C ASP A 292 -22.61 36.81 4.05
N GLU A 293 -22.47 35.52 3.74
CA GLU A 293 -23.19 34.78 2.68
C GLU A 293 -23.00 35.32 1.25
N LYS A 294 -22.17 36.37 1.04
CA LYS A 294 -21.88 36.93 -0.28
C LYS A 294 -20.82 36.11 -1.01
N VAL A 295 -20.89 36.16 -2.35
CA VAL A 295 -20.00 35.44 -3.26
C VAL A 295 -19.05 36.39 -3.99
N PHE A 296 -19.52 37.57 -4.38
CA PHE A 296 -18.77 38.58 -5.12
C PHE A 296 -18.65 39.89 -4.33
N ASP A 297 -17.47 40.50 -4.41
CA ASP A 297 -17.16 41.82 -3.87
C ASP A 297 -17.04 42.85 -4.98
N GLN A 298 -17.56 44.06 -4.72
CA GLN A 298 -17.32 45.20 -5.58
C GLN A 298 -15.88 45.69 -5.40
N GLU A 299 -15.10 45.79 -6.48
CA GLU A 299 -13.76 46.36 -6.42
C GLU A 299 -13.94 47.87 -6.21
N SER A 300 -13.61 48.37 -5.02
CA SER A 300 -13.61 49.81 -4.77
C SER A 300 -12.42 50.41 -5.50
N ASN A 301 -12.66 51.01 -6.68
CA ASN A 301 -11.69 51.87 -7.33
C ASN A 301 -11.47 53.11 -6.47
N TYR A 302 -10.47 53.07 -5.58
CA TYR A 302 -9.85 54.31 -5.11
C TYR A 302 -9.05 54.90 -6.26
N MET A 303 -9.77 55.74 -7.02
CA MET A 303 -9.38 56.68 -8.07
C MET A 303 -9.75 56.29 -9.52
N ALA A 304 -10.55 57.20 -10.10
CA ALA A 304 -10.93 57.39 -11.51
C ALA A 304 -12.20 56.66 -12.04
N ASN A 305 -13.25 57.49 -12.19
CA ASN A 305 -14.40 57.46 -13.10
C ASN A 305 -14.89 56.14 -13.74
N SER A 306 -16.19 55.87 -13.47
CA SER A 306 -17.15 55.09 -14.26
C SER A 306 -16.62 53.84 -14.96
N ASN A 307 -16.48 52.75 -14.21
CA ASN A 307 -16.91 51.39 -14.60
C ASN A 307 -16.74 50.47 -13.38
N ASN A 308 -17.80 49.78 -12.99
CA ASN A 308 -17.79 48.84 -11.87
C ASN A 308 -17.11 47.53 -12.32
N GLU A 309 -15.90 47.30 -11.83
CA GLU A 309 -15.23 46.01 -11.91
C GLU A 309 -15.27 45.32 -10.54
N CYS A 310 -15.39 43.99 -10.52
CA CYS A 310 -15.45 43.17 -9.29
C CYS A 310 -14.46 42.00 -9.40
N LYS A 311 -13.47 41.88 -8.48
CA LYS A 311 -12.53 40.74 -8.38
C LYS A 311 -12.84 39.85 -7.17
N LYS A 312 -12.48 38.56 -7.26
CA LYS A 312 -12.51 37.61 -6.14
C LYS A 312 -11.14 37.01 -5.84
N GLN A 313 -10.87 36.70 -4.56
CA GLN A 313 -9.79 35.83 -4.07
C GLN A 313 -10.22 34.36 -3.85
#